data_AF-A0A450TD93-F1
#
_entry.id   AF-A0A450TD93-F1
#
_cell.length_a   1.000
_cell.length_b   1.000
_cell.length_c   1.000
_cell.angle_alpha   90.00
_cell.angle_beta   90.00
_cell.angle_gamma   90.00
#
_symmetry.space_group_name_H-M   'P 1'
#
loop_
_entity.id
_entity.type
_entity.pdbx_description
1 polymer ?
#
loop_
_entity_poly.entity_id
_entity_poly.type
_entity_poly.pdbx_seq_one_letter_code
_entity_poly.pdbx_strand_id
1 'polypeptide(L)' 'MEKGKEEGLREGETKGRREIAKALLDKGMEVSEVSEISRLPEEEILELSALSYITDC' A
#
# COMPACT_ATOMS: atom_id res chain seq x y z
N MET A 1 25.16 -14.13 -0.61
CA MET A 1 24.13 -14.25 0.46
C MET A 1 23.53 -12.91 0.87
N GLU A 2 24.08 -11.76 0.46
CA GLU A 2 23.53 -10.44 0.85
C GLU A 2 22.29 -10.01 0.06
N LYS A 3 22.18 -10.35 -1.23
CA LYS A 3 21.06 -9.91 -2.09
C LYS A 3 19.68 -10.31 -1.57
N GLY A 4 19.53 -11.52 -1.04
CA GLY A 4 18.23 -12.00 -0.54
C GLY A 4 17.72 -11.27 0.71
N LYS A 5 18.61 -10.64 1.50
CA LYS A 5 18.20 -9.83 2.66
C LYS A 5 17.74 -8.43 2.25
N GLU A 6 18.42 -7.84 1.26
CA GLU A 6 18.08 -6.52 0.74
C GLU A 6 16.75 -6.53 -0.02
N GLU A 7 16.52 -7.56 -0.84
CA GLU A 7 15.24 -7.78 -1.53
C GLU A 7 14.10 -7.99 -0.53
N GLY A 8 14.29 -8.84 0.49
CA GLY A 8 13.27 -9.08 1.51
C GLY A 8 12.92 -7.84 2.33
N LEU A 9 13.90 -6.98 2.65
CA LEU A 9 13.65 -5.73 3.36
C LEU A 9 12.82 -4.75 2.50
N ARG A 10 13.19 -4.60 1.23
CA ARG A 10 12.50 -3.72 0.28
C ARG A 10 11.08 -4.18 -0.02
N GLU A 11 10.86 -5.49 -0.16
CA GLU A 11 9.52 -6.08 -0.31
C GLU A 11 8.68 -5.87 0.95
N GLY A 12 9.26 -6.07 2.14
CA GLY A 12 8.59 -5.85 3.43
C GLY A 12 8.15 -4.39 3.63
N GLU A 13 9.04 -3.43 3.34
CA GLU A 13 8.72 -1.99 3.45
C GLU A 13 7.63 -1.57 2.45
N THR A 14 7.65 -2.12 1.24
CA THR A 14 6.63 -1.84 0.22
C THR A 14 5.29 -2.44 0.63
N LYS A 15 5.28 -3.68 1.11
CA LYS A 15 4.06 -4.37 1.57
C LYS A 15 3.45 -3.68 2.78
N GLY A 16 4.26 -3.29 3.77
CA GLY A 16 3.79 -2.59 4.96
C GLY A 16 3.13 -1.24 4.64
N ARG A 17 3.71 -0.46 3.73
CA ARG A 17 3.09 0.81 3.27
C ARG A 17 1.74 0.59 2.58
N ARG A 18 1.63 -0.45 1.74
CA ARG A 18 0.37 -0.80 1.07
C ARG A 18 -0.70 -1.30 2.04
N GLU A 19 -0.33 -2.09 3.04
CA GLU A 19 -1.25 -2.55 4.08
C GLU A 19 -1.78 -1.39 4.93
N ILE A 20 -0.91 -0.45 5.30
CA ILE A 20 -1.32 0.78 6.00
C ILE A 20 -2.27 1.59 5.13
N ALA A 21 -1.93 1.83 3.86
CA ALA A 21 -2.79 2.59 2.95
C ALA A 21 -4.18 1.93 2.80
N LYS A 22 -4.23 0.61 2.65
CA LYS A 22 -5.49 -0.14 2.58
C LYS A 22 -6.31 0.00 3.88
N ALA A 23 -5.68 -0.15 5.04
CA ALA A 23 -6.36 0.00 6.33
C ALA A 23 -6.91 1.41 6.56
N LEU A 24 -6.25 2.44 6.04
CA LEU A 24 -6.73 3.84 6.13
C LEU A 24 -7.89 4.08 5.15
N LEU A 25 -7.82 3.55 3.94
CA LEU A 25 -8.93 3.57 2.99
C LEU A 25 -10.17 2.82 3.53
N ASP A 26 -9.98 1.65 4.13
CA ASP A 26 -11.06 0.86 4.74
C ASP A 26 -11.72 1.62 5.91
N LYS A 27 -11.00 2.54 6.56
CA LYS A 27 -11.54 3.46 7.58
C LYS A 27 -12.29 4.65 6.99
N GLY A 28 -12.36 4.77 5.66
CA GLY A 28 -13.01 5.87 4.95
C GLY A 28 -12.19 7.16 4.90
N MET A 29 -10.86 7.08 5.05
CA MET A 29 -9.99 8.25 4.89
C MET A 29 -9.85 8.64 3.42
N GLU A 30 -9.69 9.94 3.18
CA GLU A 30 -9.48 10.50 1.85
C GLU A 30 -8.11 10.05 1.29
N VAL A 31 -8.05 9.80 -0.02
CA VAL A 31 -6.84 9.34 -0.72
C VAL A 31 -5.64 10.28 -0.47
N SER A 32 -5.89 11.59 -0.41
CA SER A 32 -4.88 12.61 -0.13
C SER A 32 -4.27 12.50 1.27
N GLU A 33 -5.09 12.23 2.30
CA GLU A 33 -4.60 11.97 3.67
C GLU A 33 -3.84 10.65 3.75
N VAL A 34 -4.34 9.62 3.06
CA VAL A 34 -3.66 8.32 2.98
C VAL A 34 -2.31 8.44 2.29
N SER A 35 -2.20 9.27 1.25
CA SER A 35 -0.95 9.59 0.53
C SER A 35 0.09 10.21 1.46
N GLU A 36 -0.32 11.17 2.27
CA GLU A 36 0.56 11.83 3.24
C GLU A 36 1.06 10.86 4.33
N ILE A 37 0.18 10.01 4.87
CA ILE A 37 0.51 9.08 5.96
C ILE A 37 1.37 7.90 5.47
N SER A 38 0.96 7.28 4.36
CA SER A 38 1.62 6.07 3.83
C SER A 38 2.87 6.39 2.99
N ARG A 39 3.06 7.68 2.62
CA ARG A 39 4.09 8.14 1.69
C ARG A 39 4.07 7.37 0.37
N LEU A 40 2.86 7.00 -0.07
CA LEU A 40 2.60 6.42 -1.38
C LEU A 40 1.97 7.49 -2.26
N PRO A 41 2.24 7.49 -3.57
CA PRO A 41 1.55 8.39 -4.48
C PRO A 41 0.04 8.07 -4.49
N GLU A 42 -0.79 9.08 -4.67
CA GLU A 42 -2.25 8.94 -4.74
C GLU A 42 -2.67 7.94 -5.83
N GLU A 43 -1.93 7.90 -6.94
CA GLU A 43 -2.11 6.93 -8.03
C GLU A 43 -2.00 5.48 -7.54
N GLU A 44 -0.97 5.14 -6.74
CA GLU A 44 -0.84 3.80 -6.16
C GLU A 44 -1.98 3.49 -5.17
N ILE A 45 -2.44 4.50 -4.43
CA ILE A 45 -3.53 4.33 -3.46
C ILE A 45 -4.87 4.10 -4.17
N LEU A 46 -5.10 4.78 -5.29
CA LEU A 46 -6.26 4.55 -6.17
C LEU A 46 -6.23 3.14 -6.78
N GLU A 47 -5.06 2.67 -7.21
CA GLU A 47 -4.90 1.29 -7.67
C GLU A 47 -5.21 0.28 -6.57
N LEU A 48 -4.75 0.51 -5.32
CA LEU A 48 -5.05 -0.35 -4.17
C LEU A 48 -6.56 -0.39 -3.86
N SER A 49 -7.25 0.75 -3.98
CA SER A 49 -8.70 0.86 -3.85
C SER A 49 -9.42 0.07 -4.94
N ALA A 50 -9.00 0.21 -6.20
CA ALA A 50 -9.58 -0.49 -7.34
C ALA A 50 -9.33 -2.01 -7.31
N LEU A 51 -8.17 -2.45 -6.82
CA LEU A 51 -7.81 -3.87 -6.68
C LEU A 51 -8.65 -4.61 -5.63
N SER A 52 -9.25 -3.90 -4.66
CA SER A 52 -10.14 -4.53 -3.67
C SER A 52 -11.39 -5.16 -4.30
N TYR A 53 -11.87 -4.63 -5.43
CA TYR A 53 -13.06 -5.12 -6.12
C TYR A 53 -12.82 -6.36 -6.99
N ILE A 54 -11.57 -6.78 -7.19
CA ILE A 54 -11.22 -7.86 -8.13
C ILE A 54 -11.05 -9.22 -7.43
N THR A 55 -10.79 -9.23 -6.11
CA THR A 55 -10.54 -10.47 -5.35
C THR A 55 -11.78 -11.11 -4.71
N ASP A 56 -12.98 -10.58 -4.94
CA ASP A 56 -14.26 -11.17 -4.53
C ASP A 56 -14.87 -12.13 -5.59
N CYS A 57 -14.07 -12.62 -6.55
CA CYS A 57 -14.46 -13.64 -7.54
C CYS A 57 -13.88 -15.03 -7.23
#